data_AF-A0A7G9QQ46-F1
#
_entry.id   AF-A0A7G9QQ46-F1
#
_cell.length_a   1.000
_cell.length_b   1.000
_cell.length_c   1.000
_cell.angle_alpha   90.00
_cell.angle_beta   90.00
_cell.angle_gamma   90.00
#
_symmetry.space_group_name_H-M   'P 1'
#
loop_
_entity.id
_entity.type
_entity.pdbx_description
1 polymer ?
#
loop_
_entity_poly.entity_id
_entity_poly.type
_entity_poly.pdbx_seq_one_letter_code
_entity_poly.pdbx_strand_id
1 'polypeptide(L)'
;MLILTPKPHPTECISGYLYQLSKANRYDRPSWIIEPYRNGYHADDYRRITPTVMQEIANLTVDEARRVCVRPDRVGDRTTLRLVGTELHASYVDMRSFRICPHCVAQQDRHEAFWHLRLVEWCPIHQVRLLTHCQVCGHQLRWNRPGIGRCSCGADLTVQASPERCESRLSGLLLVFRRALYGSEYVDTRVPDEMSHLLHIDLYRLTRMVEVLGNTFYWQRRRNKKEMLLSVSLEERKVKIDLLEVAKILVPWPISFREALRTYFDKQLSDADARKSFRFAFPWLEFALGRNLREHAEQLAFLREEAARFGATYWTRNQLKRGAGARITGENYRWGSVPDAAEVMGVDPRTLLKRIREGVVPVKESAIYRRSRNYKVDLKWAKDQKCSAHPEVKIRSASAMLGLSPDFFSILLAEQFYRPMLLTRRQGHFAIEDIRRFKGQLDAVVARYSIDGELGGVIFHGRRLDKIRSSKERARALHVLAASEGLAT
;
A
#
# COMPACT_ATOMS: atom_id res chain seq x y z
N MET A 1 -33.07 -25.63 35.62
CA MET A 1 -33.53 -25.44 34.23
C MET A 1 -34.50 -24.28 34.21
N LEU A 2 -34.38 -23.34 33.25
CA LEU A 2 -35.27 -22.18 33.14
C LEU A 2 -36.58 -22.57 32.44
N ILE A 3 -37.66 -21.85 32.73
CA ILE A 3 -39.00 -22.12 32.13
C ILE A 3 -39.09 -21.51 30.73
N LEU A 4 -38.56 -20.29 30.56
CA LEU A 4 -38.57 -19.59 29.27
C LEU A 4 -37.15 -19.47 28.73
N THR A 5 -36.90 -20.09 27.57
CA THR A 5 -35.58 -20.16 26.94
C THR A 5 -35.62 -19.58 25.53
N PRO A 6 -35.72 -18.25 25.38
CA PRO A 6 -35.70 -17.61 24.07
C PRO A 6 -34.42 -17.96 23.31
N LYS A 7 -34.49 -18.10 21.99
CA LYS A 7 -33.28 -18.35 21.19
C LYS A 7 -32.34 -17.13 21.22
N PRO A 8 -31.01 -17.36 21.26
CA PRO A 8 -30.04 -16.28 21.24
C PRO A 8 -30.05 -15.59 19.87
N HIS A 9 -30.07 -14.26 19.89
CA HIS A 9 -29.95 -13.45 18.69
C HIS A 9 -28.58 -13.69 17.99
N PRO A 10 -28.49 -13.55 16.66
CA PRO A 10 -27.22 -13.71 15.96
C PRO A 10 -26.12 -12.75 16.42
N THR A 11 -26.47 -11.53 16.84
CA THR A 11 -25.49 -10.49 17.22
C THR A 11 -25.09 -10.49 18.70
N GLU A 12 -25.77 -11.25 19.56
CA GLU A 12 -25.48 -11.28 20.99
C GLU A 12 -24.55 -12.44 21.36
N CYS A 13 -23.72 -12.21 22.38
CA CYS A 13 -22.97 -13.25 23.07
C CYS A 13 -23.51 -13.43 24.48
N ILE A 14 -22.84 -14.26 25.29
CA ILE A 14 -23.27 -14.64 26.63
C ILE A 14 -23.65 -13.45 27.52
N SER A 15 -22.97 -12.30 27.38
CA SER A 15 -23.24 -11.11 28.17
C SER A 15 -24.65 -10.56 27.92
N GLY A 16 -25.07 -10.47 26.65
CA GLY A 16 -26.39 -10.01 26.24
C GLY A 16 -27.46 -11.09 26.35
N TYR A 17 -27.12 -12.34 26.04
CA TYR A 17 -28.07 -13.44 26.10
C TYR A 17 -28.59 -13.70 27.52
N LEU A 18 -27.71 -13.61 28.53
CA LEU A 18 -28.12 -13.75 29.93
C LEU A 18 -29.14 -12.68 30.36
N TYR A 19 -29.09 -11.46 29.80
CA TYR A 19 -30.14 -10.47 30.03
C TYR A 19 -31.49 -10.88 29.42
N GLN A 20 -31.47 -11.44 28.21
CA GLN A 20 -32.70 -11.91 27.56
C GLN A 20 -33.32 -13.06 28.35
N LEU A 21 -32.50 -13.99 28.85
CA LEU A 21 -32.95 -15.06 29.74
C LEU A 21 -33.52 -14.51 31.05
N SER A 22 -32.83 -13.55 31.68
CA SER A 22 -33.32 -12.92 32.91
C SER A 22 -34.65 -12.22 32.70
N LYS A 23 -34.76 -11.43 31.64
CA LYS A 23 -35.99 -10.73 31.27
C LYS A 23 -37.14 -11.71 31.03
N ALA A 24 -36.91 -12.77 30.25
CA ALA A 24 -37.92 -13.77 29.97
C ALA A 24 -38.43 -14.46 31.25
N ASN A 25 -37.53 -14.77 32.19
CA ASN A 25 -37.87 -15.45 33.44
C ASN A 25 -38.12 -14.50 34.63
N ARG A 26 -38.24 -13.18 34.39
CA ARG A 26 -38.51 -12.14 35.40
C ARG A 26 -37.49 -12.09 36.55
N TYR A 27 -36.23 -12.39 36.26
CA TYR A 27 -35.13 -12.14 37.19
C TYR A 27 -34.66 -10.70 37.06
N ASP A 28 -34.52 -10.01 38.19
CA ASP A 28 -34.01 -8.65 38.21
C ASP A 28 -32.58 -8.56 37.68
N ARG A 29 -31.75 -9.59 37.91
CA ARG A 29 -30.32 -9.52 37.60
C ARG A 29 -29.83 -10.77 36.87
N PRO A 30 -28.99 -10.61 35.82
CA PRO A 30 -28.34 -11.72 35.13
C PRO A 30 -27.54 -12.64 36.04
N SER A 31 -26.95 -12.12 37.13
CA SER A 31 -26.16 -12.95 38.04
C SER A 31 -26.96 -14.04 38.74
N TRP A 32 -28.28 -13.88 38.91
CA TRP A 32 -29.12 -14.85 39.62
C TRP A 32 -29.27 -16.15 38.84
N ILE A 33 -29.29 -16.08 37.50
CA ILE A 33 -29.34 -17.28 36.65
C ILE A 33 -28.07 -18.12 36.81
N ILE A 34 -26.93 -17.47 36.97
CA ILE A 34 -25.62 -18.14 36.97
C ILE A 34 -25.07 -18.38 38.37
N GLU A 35 -25.73 -17.91 39.43
CA GLU A 35 -25.31 -18.03 40.82
C GLU A 35 -24.98 -19.46 41.25
N PRO A 36 -25.80 -20.48 40.93
CA PRO A 36 -25.48 -21.88 41.27
C PRO A 36 -24.20 -22.39 40.61
N TYR A 37 -23.77 -21.78 39.51
CA TYR A 37 -22.64 -22.21 38.68
C TYR A 37 -21.37 -21.37 38.94
N ARG A 38 -21.43 -20.41 39.88
CA ARG A 38 -20.34 -19.47 40.13
C ARG A 38 -19.21 -20.02 40.98
N ASN A 39 -19.32 -21.16 41.67
CA ASN A 39 -18.24 -21.78 42.48
C ASN A 39 -17.31 -20.76 43.21
N GLY A 40 -17.87 -19.74 43.87
CA GLY A 40 -17.12 -18.69 44.59
C GLY A 40 -16.61 -17.50 43.77
N TYR A 41 -16.92 -17.37 42.48
CA TYR A 41 -16.50 -16.26 41.61
C TYR A 41 -17.40 -15.02 41.73
N HIS A 42 -16.88 -13.85 41.31
CA HIS A 42 -17.61 -12.56 41.35
C HIS A 42 -18.84 -12.55 40.43
N ALA A 43 -19.83 -11.69 40.75
CA ALA A 43 -21.10 -11.59 40.03
C ALA A 43 -20.95 -11.09 38.59
N ASP A 44 -19.78 -10.62 38.20
CA ASP A 44 -19.47 -10.13 36.85
C ASP A 44 -18.64 -11.15 36.02
N ASP A 45 -18.44 -12.39 36.51
CA ASP A 45 -17.60 -13.39 35.83
C ASP A 45 -18.37 -14.34 34.90
N TYR A 46 -19.33 -13.79 34.16
CA TYR A 46 -20.18 -14.51 33.19
C TYR A 46 -19.38 -15.16 32.03
N ARG A 47 -18.11 -14.79 31.85
CA ARG A 47 -17.19 -15.38 30.86
C ARG A 47 -16.81 -16.81 31.19
N ARG A 48 -16.97 -17.22 32.44
CA ARG A 48 -16.67 -18.59 32.89
C ARG A 48 -17.76 -19.58 32.53
N ILE A 49 -18.93 -19.11 32.14
CA ILE A 49 -20.04 -19.98 31.78
C ILE A 49 -19.68 -20.80 30.53
N THR A 50 -19.87 -22.10 30.64
CA THR A 50 -19.51 -23.06 29.61
C THR A 50 -20.69 -23.34 28.68
N PRO A 51 -20.43 -23.83 27.45
CA PRO A 51 -21.49 -24.33 26.59
C PRO A 51 -22.35 -25.42 27.25
N THR A 52 -21.77 -26.26 28.12
CA THR A 52 -22.52 -27.29 28.85
C THR A 52 -23.57 -26.69 29.79
N VAL A 53 -23.19 -25.67 30.57
CA VAL A 53 -24.14 -24.95 31.44
C VAL A 53 -25.24 -24.29 30.61
N MET A 54 -24.93 -23.70 29.45
CA MET A 54 -25.95 -23.10 28.59
C MET A 54 -26.91 -24.12 27.98
N GLN A 55 -26.44 -25.33 27.64
CA GLN A 55 -27.30 -26.43 27.22
C GLN A 55 -28.26 -26.83 28.35
N GLU A 56 -27.74 -26.97 29.57
CA GLU A 56 -28.53 -27.39 30.75
C GLU A 56 -29.57 -26.34 31.16
N ILE A 57 -29.21 -25.06 31.24
CA ILE A 57 -30.10 -24.04 31.79
C ILE A 57 -31.04 -23.43 30.76
N ALA A 58 -30.61 -23.37 29.51
CA ALA A 58 -31.31 -22.66 28.44
C ALA A 58 -31.69 -23.55 27.25
N ASN A 59 -31.51 -24.88 27.36
CA ASN A 59 -31.88 -25.86 26.34
C ASN A 59 -31.35 -25.51 24.93
N LEU A 60 -30.15 -24.95 24.86
CA LEU A 60 -29.51 -24.61 23.60
C LEU A 60 -28.94 -25.87 22.93
N THR A 61 -28.86 -25.85 21.61
CA THR A 61 -28.03 -26.82 20.89
C THR A 61 -26.54 -26.61 21.20
N VAL A 62 -25.72 -27.63 20.91
CA VAL A 62 -24.26 -27.55 21.08
C VAL A 62 -23.69 -26.34 20.33
N ASP A 63 -24.14 -26.09 19.09
CA ASP A 63 -23.64 -25.01 18.25
C ASP A 63 -24.09 -23.63 18.72
N GLU A 64 -25.36 -23.49 19.13
CA GLU A 64 -25.85 -22.24 19.73
C GLU A 64 -25.09 -21.91 21.03
N ALA A 65 -24.88 -22.90 21.89
CA ALA A 65 -24.16 -22.72 23.15
C ALA A 65 -22.69 -22.37 22.92
N ARG A 66 -22.02 -23.02 21.95
CA ARG A 66 -20.64 -22.71 21.55
C ARG A 66 -20.52 -21.31 20.93
N ARG A 67 -21.50 -20.88 20.14
CA ARG A 67 -21.53 -19.54 19.52
C ARG A 67 -21.64 -18.44 20.57
N VAL A 68 -22.55 -18.60 21.54
CA VAL A 68 -22.87 -17.59 22.55
C VAL A 68 -21.77 -17.47 23.61
N CYS A 69 -21.21 -18.59 24.06
CA CYS A 69 -20.15 -18.60 25.08
C CYS A 69 -18.80 -18.12 24.53
N VAL A 70 -18.00 -17.49 25.39
CA VAL A 70 -16.73 -16.84 24.98
C VAL A 70 -15.47 -17.69 25.20
N ARG A 71 -15.63 -18.94 25.66
CA ARG A 71 -14.51 -19.83 25.95
C ARG A 71 -13.94 -20.44 24.65
N PRO A 72 -12.61 -20.62 24.57
CA PRO A 72 -12.00 -21.33 23.44
C PRO A 72 -12.30 -22.84 23.51
N ASP A 73 -12.21 -23.52 22.37
CA ASP A 73 -12.41 -24.98 22.31
C ASP A 73 -11.29 -25.76 23.00
N ARG A 74 -10.07 -25.22 23.02
CA ARG A 74 -8.91 -25.86 23.67
C ARG A 74 -8.88 -25.53 25.15
N VAL A 75 -9.06 -26.56 25.99
CA VAL A 75 -8.95 -26.44 27.45
C VAL A 75 -7.55 -25.94 27.81
N GLY A 76 -7.48 -24.86 28.59
CA GLY A 76 -6.21 -24.28 29.06
C GLY A 76 -5.62 -23.18 28.18
N ASP A 77 -6.16 -22.94 26.98
CA ASP A 77 -5.76 -21.79 26.16
C ASP A 77 -6.23 -20.49 26.81
N ARG A 78 -5.27 -19.62 27.14
CA ARG A 78 -5.50 -18.28 27.72
C ARG A 78 -5.26 -17.16 26.71
N THR A 79 -4.76 -17.50 25.53
CA THR A 79 -4.37 -16.55 24.49
C THR A 79 -5.51 -16.27 23.52
N THR A 80 -6.51 -17.16 23.45
CA THR A 80 -7.67 -17.02 22.56
C THR A 80 -8.99 -16.93 23.32
N LEU A 81 -9.96 -16.26 22.69
CA LEU A 81 -11.34 -16.18 23.11
C LEU A 81 -12.25 -16.34 21.90
N ARG A 82 -13.44 -16.90 22.12
CA ARG A 82 -14.50 -16.96 21.12
C ARG A 82 -15.43 -15.77 21.28
N LEU A 83 -15.85 -15.15 20.19
CA LEU A 83 -16.87 -14.12 20.18
C LEU A 83 -17.83 -14.40 19.03
N VAL A 84 -19.05 -14.85 19.35
CA VAL A 84 -20.09 -15.18 18.36
C VAL A 84 -19.58 -16.19 17.32
N GLY A 85 -18.96 -17.27 17.81
CA GLY A 85 -18.37 -18.31 16.96
C GLY A 85 -17.01 -17.97 16.34
N THR A 86 -16.56 -16.72 16.35
CA THR A 86 -15.25 -16.32 15.79
C THR A 86 -14.15 -16.40 16.85
N GLU A 87 -13.04 -17.07 16.55
CA GLU A 87 -11.87 -17.12 17.44
C GLU A 87 -10.95 -15.92 17.22
N LEU A 88 -10.59 -15.25 18.32
CA LEU A 88 -9.74 -14.07 18.33
C LEU A 88 -8.70 -14.19 19.43
N HIS A 89 -7.58 -13.50 19.29
CA HIS A 89 -6.65 -13.34 20.39
C HIS A 89 -7.32 -12.54 21.52
N ALA A 90 -7.14 -12.99 22.76
CA ALA A 90 -7.79 -12.42 23.94
C ALA A 90 -7.49 -10.93 24.15
N SER A 91 -6.35 -10.42 23.63
CA SER A 91 -6.03 -8.99 23.68
C SER A 91 -6.98 -8.10 22.88
N TYR A 92 -7.71 -8.66 21.91
CA TYR A 92 -8.67 -7.94 21.05
C TYR A 92 -10.08 -7.87 21.61
N VAL A 93 -10.37 -8.60 22.70
CA VAL A 93 -11.69 -8.65 23.30
C VAL A 93 -11.62 -8.14 24.75
N ASP A 94 -12.42 -7.12 25.06
CA ASP A 94 -12.61 -6.59 26.40
C ASP A 94 -13.99 -7.00 26.94
N MET A 95 -14.02 -8.13 27.62
CA MET A 95 -15.21 -8.63 28.32
C MET A 95 -15.36 -8.05 29.74
N ARG A 96 -14.41 -7.21 30.21
CA ARG A 96 -14.49 -6.59 31.55
C ARG A 96 -15.26 -5.28 31.51
N SER A 97 -15.04 -4.50 30.46
CA SER A 97 -15.82 -3.29 30.23
C SER A 97 -17.17 -3.63 29.62
N PHE A 98 -18.25 -3.13 30.23
CA PHE A 98 -19.58 -3.20 29.64
C PHE A 98 -19.91 -1.86 28.98
N ARG A 99 -20.06 -1.86 27.67
CA ARG A 99 -20.29 -0.65 26.86
C ARG A 99 -21.60 -0.80 26.13
N ILE A 100 -22.36 0.27 25.96
CA ILE A 100 -23.62 0.22 25.21
C ILE A 100 -23.76 1.40 24.26
N CYS A 101 -24.49 1.20 23.17
CA CYS A 101 -25.08 2.31 22.45
C CYS A 101 -26.49 2.56 23.01
N PRO A 102 -26.75 3.75 23.59
CA PRO A 102 -28.06 4.13 24.14
C PRO A 102 -29.21 3.90 23.14
N HIS A 103 -28.98 4.29 21.88
CA HIS A 103 -29.98 4.18 20.82
C HIS A 103 -30.20 2.73 20.35
N CYS A 104 -29.15 1.92 20.19
CA CYS A 104 -29.31 0.48 19.90
C CYS A 104 -30.11 -0.21 21.01
N VAL A 105 -29.81 0.09 22.27
CA VAL A 105 -30.53 -0.48 23.42
C VAL A 105 -31.97 0.01 23.45
N ALA A 106 -32.24 1.29 23.15
CA ALA A 106 -33.61 1.79 23.03
C ALA A 106 -34.42 1.06 21.94
N GLN A 107 -33.79 0.80 20.79
CA GLN A 107 -34.45 0.21 19.62
C GLN A 107 -34.64 -1.31 19.72
N GLN A 108 -33.67 -2.01 20.29
CA GLN A 108 -33.60 -3.48 20.22
C GLN A 108 -33.61 -4.15 21.59
N ASP A 109 -33.39 -3.39 22.68
CA ASP A 109 -33.22 -3.89 24.05
C ASP A 109 -32.25 -5.07 24.14
N ARG A 110 -31.11 -4.97 23.43
CA ARG A 110 -30.09 -6.00 23.30
C ARG A 110 -28.68 -5.44 23.46
N HIS A 111 -27.78 -6.32 23.88
CA HIS A 111 -26.36 -6.02 23.96
C HIS A 111 -25.61 -6.75 22.86
N GLU A 112 -25.01 -6.00 21.94
CA GLU A 112 -24.24 -6.57 20.84
C GLU A 112 -22.87 -7.05 21.31
N ALA A 113 -22.46 -8.25 20.89
CA ALA A 113 -21.13 -8.78 21.11
C ALA A 113 -20.02 -7.88 20.53
N PHE A 114 -20.31 -7.16 19.44
CA PHE A 114 -19.42 -6.20 18.79
C PHE A 114 -18.85 -5.16 19.75
N TRP A 115 -19.59 -4.77 20.79
CA TRP A 115 -19.13 -3.80 21.80
C TRP A 115 -18.05 -4.33 22.73
N HIS A 116 -17.80 -5.64 22.73
CA HIS A 116 -16.67 -6.26 23.43
C HIS A 116 -15.37 -6.23 22.63
N LEU A 117 -15.38 -5.87 21.34
CA LEU A 117 -14.15 -5.67 20.60
C LEU A 117 -13.41 -4.45 21.17
N ARG A 118 -12.14 -4.63 21.54
CA ARG A 118 -11.38 -3.61 22.27
C ARG A 118 -11.25 -2.28 21.50
N LEU A 119 -11.12 -2.36 20.17
CA LEU A 119 -11.02 -1.21 19.26
C LEU A 119 -12.35 -0.46 19.09
N VAL A 120 -13.47 -1.03 19.52
CA VAL A 120 -14.81 -0.45 19.35
C VAL A 120 -15.11 0.49 20.53
N GLU A 121 -14.89 1.78 20.30
CA GLU A 121 -15.30 2.86 21.22
C GLU A 121 -16.57 3.59 20.74
N TRP A 122 -17.02 3.34 19.51
CA TRP A 122 -18.12 4.04 18.85
C TRP A 122 -19.15 3.06 18.28
N CYS A 123 -20.42 3.46 18.31
CA CYS A 123 -21.48 2.78 17.57
C CYS A 123 -21.44 3.24 16.12
N PRO A 124 -21.25 2.34 15.14
CA PRO A 124 -21.18 2.75 13.76
C PRO A 124 -22.57 2.99 13.13
N ILE A 125 -23.66 2.49 13.75
CA ILE A 125 -25.04 2.67 13.31
C ILE A 125 -25.54 4.07 13.66
N HIS A 126 -25.46 4.45 14.94
CA HIS A 126 -25.93 5.75 15.42
C HIS A 126 -24.83 6.82 15.46
N GLN A 127 -23.59 6.45 15.14
CA GLN A 127 -22.43 7.35 15.07
C GLN A 127 -22.18 8.12 16.38
N VAL A 128 -22.41 7.48 17.52
CA VAL A 128 -22.18 8.03 18.86
C VAL A 128 -21.13 7.22 19.61
N ARG A 129 -20.43 7.85 20.55
CA ARG A 129 -19.51 7.14 21.44
C ARG A 129 -20.28 6.19 22.36
N LEU A 130 -19.76 4.98 22.55
CA LEU A 130 -20.39 4.00 23.45
C LEU A 130 -20.33 4.47 24.90
N LEU A 131 -21.45 4.34 25.60
CA LEU A 131 -21.57 4.69 27.00
C LEU A 131 -20.84 3.65 27.86
N THR A 132 -19.97 4.11 28.74
CA THR A 132 -19.18 3.26 29.67
C THR A 132 -19.45 3.59 31.14
N HIS A 133 -20.04 4.75 31.41
CA HIS A 133 -20.40 5.24 32.74
C HIS A 133 -21.81 5.80 32.69
N CYS A 134 -22.54 5.70 33.80
CA CYS A 134 -23.81 6.37 33.95
C CYS A 134 -23.58 7.87 34.14
N GLN A 135 -24.29 8.71 33.38
CA GLN A 135 -24.19 10.17 33.47
C GLN A 135 -24.85 10.72 34.73
N VAL A 136 -25.75 9.97 35.38
CA VAL A 136 -26.44 10.38 36.60
C VAL A 136 -25.60 10.09 37.85
N CYS A 137 -25.10 8.85 38.00
CA CYS A 137 -24.35 8.46 39.20
C CYS A 137 -22.83 8.43 39.02
N GLY A 138 -22.31 8.66 37.81
CA GLY A 138 -20.89 8.62 37.48
C GLY A 138 -20.24 7.24 37.49
N HIS A 139 -20.91 6.21 38.03
CA HIS A 139 -20.34 4.87 38.12
C HIS A 139 -20.17 4.19 36.75
N GLN A 140 -19.10 3.43 36.63
CA GLN A 140 -18.87 2.56 35.47
C GLN A 140 -20.00 1.55 35.33
N LEU A 141 -20.45 1.35 34.08
CA LEU A 141 -21.45 0.35 33.75
C LEU A 141 -20.89 -1.04 34.00
N ARG A 142 -21.50 -1.74 34.96
CA ARG A 142 -21.25 -3.17 35.23
C ARG A 142 -22.19 -4.04 34.41
N TRP A 143 -21.79 -5.29 34.22
CA TRP A 143 -22.64 -6.29 33.59
C TRP A 143 -23.84 -6.63 34.47
N ASN A 144 -23.66 -6.80 35.78
CA ASN A 144 -24.75 -7.23 36.64
C ASN A 144 -25.65 -6.05 37.12
N ARG A 145 -26.65 -5.68 36.34
CA ARG A 145 -27.60 -4.59 36.63
C ARG A 145 -29.04 -4.97 36.24
N PRO A 146 -30.07 -4.19 36.67
CA PRO A 146 -31.48 -4.54 36.49
C PRO A 146 -31.96 -4.74 35.05
N GLY A 147 -31.24 -4.16 34.09
CA GLY A 147 -31.56 -4.30 32.67
C GLY A 147 -30.47 -3.68 31.80
N ILE A 148 -30.46 -4.00 30.51
CA ILE A 148 -29.45 -3.47 29.58
C ILE A 148 -29.57 -1.94 29.51
N GLY A 149 -30.80 -1.42 29.43
CA GLY A 149 -31.09 0.02 29.42
C GLY A 149 -31.16 0.70 30.79
N ARG A 150 -30.91 0.00 31.91
CA ARG A 150 -31.07 0.58 33.26
C ARG A 150 -29.79 0.49 34.07
N CYS A 151 -29.37 1.60 34.68
CA CYS A 151 -28.28 1.62 35.63
C CYS A 151 -28.69 0.97 36.97
N SER A 152 -27.72 0.52 37.76
CA SER A 152 -27.96 0.07 39.14
C SER A 152 -28.47 1.18 40.07
N CYS A 153 -28.29 2.46 39.72
CA CYS A 153 -28.90 3.59 40.43
C CYS A 153 -30.35 3.88 39.99
N GLY A 154 -30.91 3.12 39.05
CA GLY A 154 -32.27 3.31 38.53
C GLY A 154 -32.36 4.21 37.29
N ALA A 155 -31.31 4.98 36.98
CA ALA A 155 -31.30 5.85 35.80
C ALA A 155 -31.47 5.07 34.50
N ASP A 156 -32.26 5.65 33.58
CA ASP A 156 -32.41 5.15 32.21
C ASP A 156 -31.17 5.52 31.38
N LEU A 157 -30.50 4.51 30.85
CA LEU A 157 -29.30 4.66 30.02
C LEU A 157 -29.64 4.91 28.54
N THR A 158 -30.86 4.62 28.10
CA THR A 158 -31.28 4.73 26.70
C THR A 158 -31.47 6.18 26.25
N VAL A 159 -31.71 7.08 27.21
CA VAL A 159 -31.85 8.53 27.01
C VAL A 159 -30.53 9.29 27.24
N GLN A 160 -29.48 8.61 27.71
CA GLN A 160 -28.17 9.22 27.96
C GLN A 160 -27.32 9.16 26.69
N ALA A 161 -27.01 10.29 26.07
CA ALA A 161 -26.20 10.31 24.85
C ALA A 161 -24.83 10.98 25.08
N SER A 162 -23.85 10.59 24.26
CA SER A 162 -22.60 11.35 24.15
C SER A 162 -22.80 12.48 23.12
N PRO A 163 -22.34 13.71 23.39
CA PRO A 163 -22.36 14.79 22.40
C PRO A 163 -21.35 14.54 21.27
N GLU A 164 -20.38 13.65 21.47
CA GLU A 164 -19.36 13.36 20.47
C GLU A 164 -19.95 12.53 19.32
N ARG A 165 -19.67 12.95 18.09
CA ARG A 165 -20.05 12.22 16.87
C ARG A 165 -18.89 11.45 16.29
N CYS A 166 -19.17 10.24 15.83
CA CYS A 166 -18.23 9.39 15.12
C CYS A 166 -17.98 9.97 13.72
N GLU A 167 -16.72 10.17 13.36
CA GLU A 167 -16.35 10.56 12.01
C GLU A 167 -16.70 9.44 11.00
N SER A 168 -17.04 9.83 9.76
CA SER A 168 -17.61 8.93 8.75
C SER A 168 -16.70 7.80 8.32
N ARG A 169 -15.38 8.01 8.15
CA ARG A 169 -14.42 6.94 7.83
C ARG A 169 -14.25 5.99 9.01
N LEU A 170 -14.19 6.51 10.23
CA LEU A 170 -14.16 5.67 11.44
C LEU A 170 -15.42 4.82 11.55
N SER A 171 -16.60 5.41 11.34
CA SER A 171 -17.88 4.70 11.30
C SER A 171 -17.84 3.62 10.21
N GLY A 172 -17.41 3.95 8.99
CA GLY A 172 -17.26 3.00 7.89
C GLY A 172 -16.36 1.81 8.22
N LEU A 173 -15.18 2.06 8.82
CA LEU A 173 -14.27 0.99 9.24
C LEU A 173 -14.91 0.11 10.32
N LEU A 174 -15.61 0.69 11.29
CA LEU A 174 -16.31 -0.06 12.32
C LEU A 174 -17.47 -0.90 11.76
N LEU A 175 -18.16 -0.45 10.69
CA LEU A 175 -19.13 -1.27 9.96
C LEU A 175 -18.46 -2.49 9.30
N VAL A 176 -17.23 -2.35 8.77
CA VAL A 176 -16.46 -3.48 8.25
C VAL A 176 -16.16 -4.48 9.37
N PHE A 177 -15.69 -4.04 10.55
CA PHE A 177 -15.48 -4.93 11.70
C PHE A 177 -16.77 -5.64 12.12
N ARG A 178 -17.89 -4.91 12.16
CA ARG A 178 -19.20 -5.47 12.52
C ARG A 178 -19.64 -6.55 11.54
N ARG A 179 -19.46 -6.31 10.23
CA ARG A 179 -19.75 -7.29 9.18
C ARG A 179 -18.79 -8.47 9.19
N ALA A 180 -17.50 -8.26 9.50
CA ALA A 180 -16.53 -9.35 9.62
C ALA A 180 -16.78 -10.24 10.85
N LEU A 181 -17.36 -9.69 11.93
CA LEU A 181 -17.75 -10.47 13.12
C LEU A 181 -19.02 -11.29 12.89
N TYR A 182 -20.04 -10.68 12.30
CA TYR A 182 -21.36 -11.30 12.20
C TYR A 182 -21.64 -11.96 10.86
N GLY A 183 -20.92 -11.64 9.79
CA GLY A 183 -21.28 -12.04 8.45
C GLY A 183 -22.46 -11.23 7.87
N SER A 184 -22.65 -11.35 6.56
CA SER A 184 -23.65 -10.57 5.82
C SER A 184 -25.07 -11.11 5.92
N GLU A 185 -25.26 -12.39 6.27
CA GLU A 185 -26.59 -12.97 6.41
C GLU A 185 -27.32 -12.49 7.66
N TYR A 186 -26.55 -12.14 8.70
CA TYR A 186 -27.09 -11.78 10.02
C TYR A 186 -27.24 -10.30 10.22
N VAL A 187 -26.62 -9.49 9.35
CA VAL A 187 -26.55 -8.06 9.51
C VAL A 187 -26.63 -7.37 8.15
N ASP A 188 -27.75 -6.70 7.91
CA ASP A 188 -27.95 -5.81 6.76
C ASP A 188 -27.29 -4.45 7.03
N THR A 189 -25.96 -4.45 7.11
CA THR A 189 -25.16 -3.24 7.23
C THR A 189 -24.53 -2.90 5.90
N ARG A 190 -25.02 -1.82 5.29
CA ARG A 190 -24.39 -1.21 4.13
C ARG A 190 -23.08 -0.57 4.54
N VAL A 191 -21.98 -1.20 4.14
CA VAL A 191 -20.63 -0.63 4.25
C VAL A 191 -20.44 0.38 3.11
N PRO A 192 -19.85 1.57 3.36
CA PRO A 192 -19.56 2.53 2.30
C PRO A 192 -18.71 1.92 1.18
N ASP A 193 -19.00 2.24 -0.07
CA ASP A 193 -18.34 1.63 -1.25
C ASP A 193 -16.82 1.82 -1.23
N GLU A 194 -16.34 2.94 -0.68
CA GLU A 194 -14.93 3.25 -0.48
C GLU A 194 -14.19 2.23 0.41
N MET A 195 -14.92 1.55 1.30
CA MET A 195 -14.44 0.51 2.22
C MET A 195 -14.68 -0.92 1.70
N SER A 196 -15.28 -1.08 0.53
CA SER A 196 -15.61 -2.40 -0.05
C SER A 196 -14.38 -3.32 -0.19
N HIS A 197 -13.22 -2.73 -0.44
CA HIS A 197 -11.93 -3.42 -0.56
C HIS A 197 -11.45 -4.11 0.73
N LEU A 198 -12.17 -3.96 1.85
CA LEU A 198 -11.88 -4.63 3.12
C LEU A 198 -12.85 -5.79 3.43
N LEU A 199 -13.92 -5.95 2.66
CA LEU A 199 -15.02 -6.88 2.97
C LEU A 199 -14.65 -8.35 2.84
N HIS A 200 -13.59 -8.69 2.11
CA HIS A 200 -13.08 -10.04 1.97
C HIS A 200 -12.14 -10.46 3.11
N ILE A 201 -11.84 -9.56 4.04
CA ILE A 201 -10.88 -9.78 5.12
C ILE A 201 -11.62 -10.29 6.36
N ASP A 202 -11.17 -11.40 6.95
CA ASP A 202 -11.72 -11.88 8.21
C ASP A 202 -11.34 -10.98 9.40
N LEU A 203 -12.10 -11.09 10.48
CA LEU A 203 -11.98 -10.23 11.65
C LEU A 203 -10.59 -10.28 12.31
N TYR A 204 -9.95 -11.45 12.35
CA TYR A 204 -8.61 -11.58 12.94
C TYR A 204 -7.59 -10.80 12.12
N ARG A 205 -7.56 -11.01 10.80
CA ARG A 205 -6.63 -10.32 9.88
C ARG A 205 -6.91 -8.82 9.82
N LEU A 206 -8.17 -8.42 9.83
CA LEU A 206 -8.58 -7.02 9.88
C LEU A 206 -8.07 -6.34 11.16
N THR A 207 -8.23 -6.99 12.31
CA THR A 207 -7.75 -6.48 13.60
C THR A 207 -6.23 -6.36 13.62
N ARG A 208 -5.51 -7.38 13.12
CA ARG A 208 -4.05 -7.35 12.98
C ARG A 208 -3.57 -6.25 12.05
N MET A 209 -4.23 -6.08 10.91
CA MET A 209 -3.90 -5.04 9.94
C MET A 209 -4.02 -3.66 10.58
N VAL A 210 -5.13 -3.37 11.24
CA VAL A 210 -5.36 -2.10 11.91
C VAL A 210 -4.33 -1.83 13.00
N GLU A 211 -3.99 -2.84 13.80
CA GLU A 211 -2.96 -2.72 14.83
C GLU A 211 -1.59 -2.41 14.24
N VAL A 212 -1.18 -3.11 13.17
CA VAL A 212 0.11 -2.88 12.53
C VAL A 212 0.16 -1.51 11.87
N LEU A 213 -0.88 -1.11 11.13
CA LEU A 213 -0.94 0.21 10.51
C LEU A 213 -0.93 1.32 11.57
N GLY A 214 -1.78 1.18 12.60
CA GLY A 214 -1.85 2.10 13.71
C GLY A 214 -0.50 2.31 14.37
N ASN A 215 0.18 1.23 14.74
CA ASN A 215 1.52 1.32 15.32
C ASN A 215 2.53 1.93 14.34
N THR A 216 2.58 1.45 13.09
CA THR A 216 3.59 1.87 12.10
C THR A 216 3.54 3.37 11.82
N PHE A 217 2.35 3.93 11.61
CA PHE A 217 2.18 5.34 11.26
C PHE A 217 2.06 6.26 12.49
N TYR A 218 1.68 5.74 13.66
CA TYR A 218 1.68 6.51 14.91
C TYR A 218 3.09 6.89 15.38
N TRP A 219 4.05 5.96 15.37
CA TRP A 219 5.42 6.21 15.85
C TRP A 219 6.20 7.22 15.01
N GLN A 220 5.83 7.41 13.74
CA GLN A 220 6.48 8.38 12.87
C GLN A 220 6.30 9.82 13.37
N ARG A 221 5.14 10.15 13.94
CA ARG A 221 4.85 11.48 14.50
C ARG A 221 5.65 11.77 15.77
N ARG A 222 6.03 10.74 16.53
CA ARG A 222 6.91 10.84 17.71
C ARG A 222 8.33 10.35 17.39
N ARG A 223 9.05 11.12 16.56
CA ARG A 223 10.51 11.23 16.26
C ARG A 223 11.60 10.23 16.76
N ASN A 224 11.34 9.11 17.45
CA ASN A 224 12.35 8.18 17.96
C ASN A 224 12.34 6.82 17.23
N LYS A 225 13.26 6.69 16.25
CA LYS A 225 13.45 5.47 15.43
C LYS A 225 13.93 4.22 16.20
N LYS A 226 14.49 4.36 17.40
CA LYS A 226 15.12 3.25 18.14
C LYS A 226 14.11 2.25 18.73
N GLU A 227 12.87 2.67 19.00
CA GLU A 227 11.80 1.79 19.53
C GLU A 227 11.02 1.02 18.45
N MET A 228 11.17 1.38 17.17
CA MET A 228 10.40 0.80 16.05
C MET A 228 10.80 -0.65 15.70
N LEU A 229 12.05 -1.05 15.99
CA LEU A 229 12.59 -2.39 15.69
C LEU A 229 12.50 -3.37 16.86
N LEU A 230 12.28 -2.86 18.08
CA LEU A 230 12.22 -3.64 19.33
C LEU A 230 10.77 -3.95 19.78
N SER A 231 9.75 -3.43 19.10
CA SER A 231 8.33 -3.54 19.46
C SER A 231 7.57 -4.68 18.76
N VAL A 232 8.28 -5.64 18.15
CA VAL A 232 7.67 -6.89 17.65
C VAL A 232 7.36 -7.87 18.79
N SER A 233 7.77 -7.56 20.03
CA SER A 233 7.28 -8.25 21.23
C SER A 233 5.84 -7.82 21.52
N LEU A 234 4.92 -8.77 21.39
CA LEU A 234 3.46 -8.61 21.44
C LEU A 234 2.89 -8.29 22.84
N GLU A 235 3.72 -8.20 23.88
CA GLU A 235 3.18 -8.31 25.24
C GLU A 235 3.06 -7.01 26.03
N GLU A 236 3.89 -5.98 25.83
CA GLU A 236 3.88 -4.86 26.78
C GLU A 236 4.17 -3.50 26.15
N ARG A 237 3.11 -2.87 25.60
CA ARG A 237 2.83 -1.43 25.72
C ARG A 237 1.45 -1.16 25.11
N LYS A 238 0.49 -0.76 25.96
CA LYS A 238 -0.87 -0.32 25.57
C LYS A 238 -0.80 1.00 24.79
N VAL A 239 -0.21 1.01 23.60
CA VAL A 239 -0.34 2.14 22.68
C VAL A 239 -1.82 2.19 22.28
N LYS A 240 -2.51 3.26 22.63
CA LYS A 240 -3.89 3.49 22.19
C LYS A 240 -3.83 3.69 20.67
N ILE A 241 -4.27 2.67 19.92
CA ILE A 241 -4.39 2.77 18.46
C ILE A 241 -5.44 3.84 18.16
N ASP A 242 -5.06 4.87 17.42
CA ASP A 242 -6.00 5.84 16.88
C ASP A 242 -6.66 5.26 15.64
N LEU A 243 -7.85 4.68 15.82
CA LEU A 243 -8.59 4.01 14.77
C LEU A 243 -9.03 4.98 13.66
N LEU A 244 -9.21 6.27 13.99
CA LEU A 244 -9.57 7.29 13.01
C LEU A 244 -8.42 7.53 12.03
N GLU A 245 -7.18 7.61 12.53
CA GLU A 245 -6.01 7.77 11.65
C GLU A 245 -5.81 6.56 10.74
N VAL A 246 -6.06 5.35 11.24
CA VAL A 246 -6.03 4.15 10.40
C VAL A 246 -7.12 4.18 9.34
N ALA A 247 -8.34 4.60 9.68
CA ALA A 247 -9.44 4.74 8.72
C ALA A 247 -9.10 5.76 7.62
N LYS A 248 -8.45 6.88 7.96
CA LYS A 248 -7.95 7.88 6.98
C LYS A 248 -6.86 7.32 6.07
N ILE A 249 -6.02 6.41 6.54
CA ILE A 249 -5.00 5.76 5.70
C ILE A 249 -5.66 4.82 4.68
N LEU A 250 -6.74 4.14 5.08
CA LEU A 250 -7.45 3.18 4.24
C LEU A 250 -8.43 3.84 3.25
N VAL A 251 -8.82 5.10 3.44
CA VAL A 251 -9.81 5.79 2.59
C VAL A 251 -9.48 7.26 2.29
N PRO A 252 -9.47 7.66 0.99
CA PRO A 252 -9.72 6.85 -0.21
C PRO A 252 -8.57 5.91 -0.59
N TRP A 253 -8.89 4.64 -0.86
CA TRP A 253 -7.93 3.64 -1.34
C TRP A 253 -7.69 3.77 -2.86
N PRO A 254 -6.44 3.63 -3.36
CA PRO A 254 -5.17 3.49 -2.63
C PRO A 254 -4.46 4.82 -2.35
N ILE A 255 -5.12 5.96 -2.61
CA ILE A 255 -4.50 7.29 -2.63
C ILE A 255 -3.95 7.66 -1.25
N SER A 256 -4.76 7.61 -0.20
CA SER A 256 -4.33 8.01 1.14
C SER A 256 -3.27 7.08 1.73
N PHE A 257 -3.29 5.80 1.36
CA PHE A 257 -2.23 4.88 1.72
C PHE A 257 -0.90 5.28 1.07
N ARG A 258 -0.89 5.63 -0.22
CA ARG A 258 0.31 6.12 -0.91
C ARG A 258 0.82 7.44 -0.33
N GLU A 259 -0.07 8.33 0.10
CA GLU A 259 0.30 9.57 0.80
C GLU A 259 0.93 9.26 2.16
N ALA A 260 0.33 8.37 2.94
CA ALA A 260 0.89 7.92 4.21
C ALA A 260 2.29 7.30 4.01
N LEU A 261 2.48 6.49 2.96
CA LEU A 261 3.80 5.96 2.59
C LEU A 261 4.78 7.07 2.19
N ARG A 262 4.35 8.05 1.40
CA ARG A 262 5.19 9.20 1.03
C ARG A 262 5.65 9.95 2.27
N THR A 263 4.74 10.24 3.19
CA THR A 263 5.08 10.87 4.46
C THR A 263 6.03 10.00 5.28
N TYR A 264 5.76 8.69 5.37
CA TYR A 264 6.61 7.73 6.10
C TYR A 264 8.05 7.67 5.56
N PHE A 265 8.19 7.74 4.23
CA PHE A 265 9.47 7.69 3.56
C PHE A 265 10.03 9.06 3.17
N ASP A 266 9.43 10.18 3.58
CA ASP A 266 9.75 11.53 3.08
C ASP A 266 11.26 11.82 3.06
N LYS A 267 11.95 11.62 4.19
CA LYS A 267 13.41 11.75 4.30
C LYS A 267 14.22 10.76 3.45
N GLN A 268 13.69 9.55 3.26
CA GLN A 268 14.34 8.49 2.48
C GLN A 268 14.09 8.66 0.98
N LEU A 269 13.04 9.38 0.59
CA LEU A 269 12.72 9.75 -0.79
C LEU A 269 13.45 11.03 -1.19
N SER A 270 13.70 11.94 -0.25
CA SER A 270 14.47 13.18 -0.46
C SER A 270 15.98 12.93 -0.54
N ASP A 271 16.53 12.03 0.27
CA ASP A 271 17.88 11.49 0.07
C ASP A 271 17.81 10.49 -1.09
N ALA A 272 18.34 10.86 -2.26
CA ALA A 272 18.37 10.04 -3.48
C ALA A 272 18.93 8.60 -3.30
N ASP A 273 19.55 8.34 -2.15
CA ASP A 273 20.02 7.06 -1.64
C ASP A 273 18.99 6.38 -0.73
N ALA A 274 17.81 6.02 -1.25
CA ALA A 274 16.94 5.03 -0.59
C ALA A 274 17.62 3.65 -0.64
N ARG A 275 18.62 3.48 0.22
CA ARG A 275 19.60 2.39 0.40
C ARG A 275 19.01 0.99 0.60
N LYS A 276 17.69 0.87 0.69
CA LYS A 276 17.01 -0.32 1.20
C LYS A 276 16.21 -0.99 0.08
N SER A 277 16.46 -2.27 -0.14
CA SER A 277 15.54 -3.09 -0.95
C SER A 277 14.15 -3.08 -0.31
N PHE A 278 13.11 -3.37 -1.10
CA PHE A 278 11.71 -3.35 -0.66
C PHE A 278 11.50 -3.96 0.74
N ARG A 279 12.06 -5.15 0.96
CA ARG A 279 11.98 -5.87 2.24
C ARG A 279 12.52 -5.08 3.44
N PHE A 280 13.56 -4.27 3.27
CA PHE A 280 14.12 -3.44 4.34
C PHE A 280 13.41 -2.10 4.50
N ALA A 281 12.73 -1.62 3.46
CA ALA A 281 11.86 -0.45 3.53
C ALA A 281 10.54 -0.79 4.23
N PHE A 282 10.01 -1.99 4.01
CA PHE A 282 8.71 -2.45 4.52
C PHE A 282 8.81 -3.69 5.42
N PRO A 283 9.61 -3.70 6.50
CA PRO A 283 9.72 -4.86 7.37
C PRO A 283 8.38 -5.17 8.07
N TRP A 284 7.59 -4.16 8.42
CA TRP A 284 6.25 -4.35 9.03
C TRP A 284 5.30 -5.10 8.08
N LEU A 285 5.39 -4.85 6.78
CA LEU A 285 4.52 -5.47 5.77
C LEU A 285 4.91 -6.93 5.48
N GLU A 286 6.21 -7.21 5.44
CA GLU A 286 6.77 -8.54 5.18
C GLU A 286 6.75 -9.45 6.42
N PHE A 287 7.02 -8.89 7.61
CA PHE A 287 7.11 -9.67 8.84
C PHE A 287 5.82 -9.66 9.66
N ALA A 288 5.29 -8.48 10.00
CA ALA A 288 4.13 -8.38 10.89
C ALA A 288 2.81 -8.77 10.21
N LEU A 289 2.68 -8.46 8.92
CA LEU A 289 1.51 -8.84 8.10
C LEU A 289 1.77 -10.04 7.17
N GLY A 290 3.01 -10.54 7.08
CA GLY A 290 3.41 -11.62 6.17
C GLY A 290 3.73 -12.95 6.85
N ARG A 291 4.79 -13.00 7.66
CA ARG A 291 5.23 -14.26 8.27
C ARG A 291 4.30 -14.81 9.35
N ASN A 292 3.58 -13.94 10.06
CA ASN A 292 2.67 -14.34 11.13
C ASN A 292 1.25 -14.68 10.65
N LEU A 293 0.97 -14.47 9.36
CA LEU A 293 -0.32 -14.68 8.70
C LEU A 293 -0.15 -15.54 7.44
N ARG A 294 0.62 -16.64 7.53
CA ARG A 294 0.94 -17.50 6.37
C ARG A 294 -0.30 -18.10 5.74
N GLU A 295 -1.23 -18.56 6.56
CA GLU A 295 -2.55 -18.99 6.12
C GLU A 295 -3.37 -17.78 5.71
N HIS A 296 -4.02 -17.85 4.56
CA HIS A 296 -4.83 -16.79 3.96
C HIS A 296 -4.12 -15.42 3.81
N ALA A 297 -2.81 -15.43 3.54
CA ALA A 297 -2.02 -14.22 3.32
C ALA A 297 -2.53 -13.36 2.14
N GLU A 298 -3.28 -13.97 1.23
CA GLU A 298 -3.91 -13.34 0.07
C GLU A 298 -4.92 -12.26 0.44
N GLN A 299 -5.61 -12.37 1.58
CA GLN A 299 -6.58 -11.35 2.02
C GLN A 299 -5.91 -9.99 2.27
N LEU A 300 -4.61 -9.99 2.63
CA LEU A 300 -3.81 -8.78 2.84
C LEU A 300 -2.87 -8.47 1.66
N ALA A 301 -3.02 -9.16 0.53
CA ALA A 301 -2.17 -8.95 -0.65
C ALA A 301 -2.29 -7.54 -1.21
N PHE A 302 -3.48 -6.93 -1.15
CA PHE A 302 -3.74 -5.59 -1.66
C PHE A 302 -2.79 -4.53 -1.06
N LEU A 303 -2.49 -4.60 0.24
CA LEU A 303 -1.49 -3.74 0.90
C LEU A 303 -0.09 -3.95 0.34
N ARG A 304 0.29 -5.21 0.12
CA ARG A 304 1.61 -5.59 -0.40
C ARG A 304 1.80 -5.13 -1.83
N GLU A 305 0.77 -5.33 -2.65
CA GLU A 305 0.76 -4.93 -4.06
C GLU A 305 0.80 -3.41 -4.19
N GLU A 306 0.01 -2.66 -3.41
CA GLU A 306 0.05 -1.21 -3.46
C GLU A 306 1.35 -0.62 -2.91
N ALA A 307 1.91 -1.17 -1.84
CA ALA A 307 3.23 -0.78 -1.37
C ALA A 307 4.31 -1.04 -2.42
N ALA A 308 4.22 -2.16 -3.14
CA ALA A 308 5.13 -2.49 -4.22
C ALA A 308 4.94 -1.55 -5.42
N ARG A 309 3.70 -1.21 -5.81
CA ARG A 309 3.38 -0.22 -6.86
C ARG A 309 3.94 1.16 -6.50
N PHE A 310 3.73 1.60 -5.25
CA PHE A 310 4.36 2.80 -4.71
C PHE A 310 5.88 2.72 -4.85
N GLY A 311 6.46 1.59 -4.47
CA GLY A 311 7.90 1.38 -4.58
C GLY A 311 8.45 1.41 -6.00
N ALA A 312 7.72 0.91 -6.99
CA ALA A 312 8.09 0.93 -8.41
C ALA A 312 8.22 2.35 -9.00
N THR A 313 7.70 3.37 -8.30
CA THR A 313 7.87 4.78 -8.69
C THR A 313 9.20 5.38 -8.25
N TYR A 314 9.93 4.76 -7.30
CA TYR A 314 11.16 5.30 -6.69
C TYR A 314 12.37 4.36 -6.75
N TRP A 315 12.15 3.04 -6.71
CA TRP A 315 13.18 2.01 -6.70
C TRP A 315 13.33 1.33 -8.06
N THR A 316 14.53 0.82 -8.33
CA THR A 316 14.77 0.04 -9.56
C THR A 316 14.21 -1.37 -9.45
N ARG A 317 13.99 -2.02 -10.61
CA ARG A 317 13.61 -3.44 -10.69
C ARG A 317 14.45 -4.33 -9.76
N ASN A 318 15.77 -4.16 -9.75
CA ASN A 318 16.68 -4.93 -8.88
C ASN A 318 16.43 -4.71 -7.37
N GLN A 319 16.03 -3.51 -6.95
CA GLN A 319 15.70 -3.21 -5.56
C GLN A 319 14.34 -3.79 -5.14
N LEU A 320 13.49 -4.14 -6.12
CA LEU A 320 12.16 -4.74 -5.96
C LEU A 320 12.11 -6.24 -6.26
N LYS A 321 13.20 -6.85 -6.78
CA LYS A 321 13.28 -8.27 -7.21
C LYS A 321 12.92 -9.34 -6.16
N ARG A 322 12.72 -8.98 -4.89
CA ARG A 322 12.39 -9.92 -3.79
C ARG A 322 11.13 -9.47 -3.05
N GLY A 323 10.38 -10.43 -2.51
CA GLY A 323 9.13 -10.16 -1.78
C GLY A 323 7.99 -9.77 -2.71
N ALA A 324 7.08 -8.92 -2.24
CA ALA A 324 5.93 -8.47 -3.04
C ALA A 324 6.32 -7.79 -4.37
N GLY A 325 7.47 -7.13 -4.43
CA GLY A 325 7.98 -6.48 -5.64
C GLY A 325 8.32 -7.44 -6.77
N ALA A 326 8.53 -8.74 -6.49
CA ALA A 326 8.80 -9.75 -7.53
C ALA A 326 7.57 -10.03 -8.41
N ARG A 327 6.35 -9.71 -7.91
CA ARG A 327 5.08 -9.90 -8.64
C ARG A 327 4.74 -8.74 -9.57
N ILE A 328 5.47 -7.62 -9.51
CA ILE A 328 5.27 -6.51 -10.43
C ILE A 328 5.91 -6.87 -11.77
N THR A 329 5.09 -7.00 -12.80
CA THR A 329 5.53 -7.27 -14.17
C THR A 329 6.04 -6.00 -14.86
N GLY A 330 6.86 -6.18 -15.91
CA GLY A 330 7.79 -5.20 -16.49
C GLY A 330 7.21 -3.90 -17.07
N GLU A 331 5.91 -3.66 -16.96
CA GLU A 331 5.28 -2.45 -17.52
C GLU A 331 5.18 -1.29 -16.53
N ASN A 332 5.29 -1.55 -15.21
CA ASN A 332 5.00 -0.56 -14.17
C ASN A 332 6.22 0.03 -13.45
N TYR A 333 7.45 -0.29 -13.89
CA TYR A 333 8.65 0.28 -13.29
C TYR A 333 9.03 1.59 -13.97
N ARG A 334 9.10 2.68 -13.20
CA ARG A 334 9.61 3.95 -13.73
C ARG A 334 11.13 3.93 -13.86
N TRP A 335 11.83 3.27 -12.93
CA TRP A 335 13.29 3.29 -12.86
C TRP A 335 13.88 1.89 -13.10
N GLY A 336 14.93 1.84 -13.91
CA GLY A 336 15.70 0.63 -14.21
C GLY A 336 17.20 0.85 -13.99
N SER A 337 17.92 -0.26 -13.87
CA SER A 337 19.38 -0.24 -14.00
C SER A 337 19.77 -0.08 -15.48
N VAL A 338 21.04 0.23 -15.75
CA VAL A 338 21.55 0.33 -17.14
C VAL A 338 21.28 -0.94 -17.96
N PRO A 339 21.49 -2.16 -17.44
CA PRO A 339 21.08 -3.38 -18.16
C PRO A 339 19.57 -3.45 -18.45
N ASP A 340 18.71 -3.06 -17.49
CA ASP A 340 17.25 -3.07 -17.71
C ASP A 340 16.85 -2.10 -18.83
N ALA A 341 17.43 -0.89 -18.85
CA ALA A 341 17.15 0.09 -19.90
C ALA A 341 17.72 -0.33 -21.25
N ALA A 342 18.91 -0.95 -21.27
CA ALA A 342 19.52 -1.48 -22.47
C ALA A 342 18.69 -2.62 -23.08
N GLU A 343 18.12 -3.50 -22.25
CA GLU A 343 17.18 -4.55 -22.66
C GLU A 343 15.92 -3.94 -23.29
N VAL A 344 15.30 -2.96 -22.63
CA VAL A 344 14.11 -2.24 -23.12
C VAL A 344 14.36 -1.53 -24.45
N MET A 345 15.54 -0.94 -24.61
CA MET A 345 15.94 -0.23 -25.82
C MET A 345 16.50 -1.17 -26.90
N GLY A 346 16.78 -2.44 -26.60
CA GLY A 346 17.44 -3.36 -27.53
C GLY A 346 18.87 -2.95 -27.91
N VAL A 347 19.60 -2.24 -27.02
CA VAL A 347 20.98 -1.78 -27.25
C VAL A 347 21.99 -2.46 -26.33
N ASP A 348 23.27 -2.47 -26.70
CA ASP A 348 24.31 -2.98 -25.79
C ASP A 348 24.47 -2.06 -24.55
N PRO A 349 24.55 -2.60 -23.32
CA PRO A 349 24.72 -1.82 -22.10
C PRO A 349 25.94 -0.88 -22.12
N ARG A 350 27.03 -1.22 -22.81
CA ARG A 350 28.23 -0.36 -22.94
C ARG A 350 27.93 0.87 -23.80
N THR A 351 27.11 0.72 -24.84
CA THR A 351 26.64 1.84 -25.68
C THR A 351 25.83 2.82 -24.83
N LEU A 352 24.91 2.30 -24.00
CA LEU A 352 24.09 3.13 -23.12
C LEU A 352 24.95 3.88 -22.08
N LEU A 353 25.96 3.22 -21.49
CA LEU A 353 26.90 3.86 -20.56
C LEU A 353 27.68 5.02 -21.17
N LYS A 354 28.09 4.91 -22.44
CA LYS A 354 28.78 6.00 -23.14
C LYS A 354 27.87 7.21 -23.29
N ARG A 355 26.63 6.99 -23.74
CA ARG A 355 25.63 8.05 -23.93
C ARG A 355 25.22 8.74 -22.62
N ILE A 356 25.24 8.00 -21.50
CA ILE A 356 25.08 8.59 -20.16
C ILE A 356 26.23 9.55 -19.85
N ARG A 357 27.49 9.15 -20.10
CA ARG A 357 28.66 10.02 -19.89
C ARG A 357 28.69 11.23 -20.83
N GLU A 358 28.12 11.09 -22.02
CA GLU A 358 27.95 12.17 -23.00
C GLU A 358 26.77 13.09 -22.66
N GLY A 359 26.00 12.81 -21.60
CA GLY A 359 24.87 13.63 -21.15
C GLY A 359 23.59 13.48 -21.98
N VAL A 360 23.54 12.51 -22.90
CA VAL A 360 22.40 12.29 -23.82
C VAL A 360 21.26 11.55 -23.14
N VAL A 361 21.57 10.67 -22.18
CA VAL A 361 20.60 9.85 -21.46
C VAL A 361 20.32 10.49 -20.10
N PRO A 362 19.07 10.87 -19.78
CA PRO A 362 18.74 11.39 -18.46
C PRO A 362 18.86 10.28 -17.41
N VAL A 363 19.73 10.50 -16.42
CA VAL A 363 19.95 9.56 -15.32
C VAL A 363 19.87 10.26 -13.97
N LYS A 364 19.49 9.51 -12.95
CA LYS A 364 19.76 9.87 -11.55
C LYS A 364 20.97 9.09 -11.07
N GLU A 365 22.00 9.79 -10.62
CA GLU A 365 23.17 9.19 -9.98
C GLU A 365 22.81 8.79 -8.53
N SER A 366 23.34 7.64 -8.08
CA SER A 366 23.38 7.28 -6.66
C SER A 366 24.80 7.44 -6.16
N ALA A 367 24.96 8.06 -4.99
CA ALA A 367 26.23 8.65 -4.53
C ALA A 367 27.29 7.64 -4.07
N ILE A 368 27.05 6.32 -4.19
CA ILE A 368 27.87 5.31 -3.53
C ILE A 368 28.73 4.55 -4.55
N TYR A 369 29.98 4.99 -4.70
CA TYR A 369 31.06 4.50 -5.57
C TYR A 369 31.00 4.92 -7.05
N ARG A 370 32.13 5.44 -7.54
CA ARG A 370 32.45 5.88 -8.92
C ARG A 370 32.40 4.76 -9.98
N ARG A 371 31.49 3.78 -9.88
CA ARG A 371 31.35 2.69 -10.85
C ARG A 371 29.97 2.73 -11.53
N SER A 372 29.97 2.45 -12.82
CA SER A 372 28.85 2.52 -13.77
C SER A 372 27.59 1.70 -13.45
N ARG A 373 27.53 1.00 -12.30
CA ARG A 373 26.44 0.10 -11.90
C ARG A 373 25.29 0.79 -11.15
N ASN A 374 25.39 2.11 -10.93
CA ASN A 374 24.50 2.84 -10.02
C ASN A 374 23.60 3.88 -10.70
N TYR A 375 23.62 3.98 -12.03
CA TYR A 375 22.70 4.88 -12.74
C TYR A 375 21.28 4.33 -12.68
N LYS A 376 20.34 5.18 -12.26
CA LYS A 376 18.90 4.94 -12.43
C LYS A 376 18.48 5.61 -13.73
N VAL A 377 18.05 4.80 -14.69
CA VAL A 377 17.52 5.25 -15.99
C VAL A 377 16.00 5.23 -15.93
N ASP A 378 15.35 6.26 -16.46
CA ASP A 378 13.88 6.27 -16.59
C ASP A 378 13.48 5.30 -17.73
N LEU A 379 12.80 4.22 -17.38
CA LEU A 379 12.40 3.19 -18.34
C LEU A 379 11.27 3.65 -19.26
N LYS A 380 10.49 4.67 -18.86
CA LYS A 380 9.49 5.27 -19.76
C LYS A 380 10.21 6.04 -20.87
N TRP A 381 11.18 6.88 -20.50
CA TRP A 381 12.05 7.55 -21.47
C TRP A 381 12.75 6.54 -22.39
N ALA A 382 13.26 5.43 -21.83
CA ALA A 382 13.94 4.39 -22.59
C ALA A 382 13.04 3.71 -23.63
N LYS A 383 11.77 3.41 -23.27
CA LYS A 383 10.77 2.85 -24.20
C LYS A 383 10.43 3.80 -25.35
N ASP A 384 10.40 5.09 -25.08
CA ASP A 384 10.09 6.11 -26.08
C ASP A 384 11.24 6.34 -27.09
N GLN A 385 12.41 5.73 -26.87
CA GLN A 385 13.53 5.90 -27.78
C GLN A 385 13.40 5.05 -29.03
N LYS A 386 13.60 5.67 -30.19
CA LYS A 386 13.58 5.00 -31.49
C LYS A 386 14.93 4.36 -31.79
N CYS A 387 14.94 3.06 -32.04
CA CYS A 387 16.09 2.34 -32.56
C CYS A 387 16.00 2.19 -34.08
N SER A 388 17.17 2.09 -34.72
CA SER A 388 17.29 1.72 -36.13
C SER A 388 16.49 0.45 -36.41
N ALA A 389 15.61 0.50 -37.41
CA ALA A 389 14.86 -0.66 -37.88
C ALA A 389 15.73 -1.56 -38.77
N HIS A 390 16.80 -1.00 -39.33
CA HIS A 390 17.70 -1.68 -40.26
C HIS A 390 19.03 -2.10 -39.62
N PRO A 391 19.76 -3.04 -40.28
CA PRO A 391 21.13 -3.37 -39.90
C PRO A 391 22.01 -2.13 -39.88
N GLU A 392 22.76 -1.97 -38.79
CA GLU A 392 23.64 -0.82 -38.62
C GLU A 392 24.89 -0.95 -39.49
N VAL A 393 25.41 0.20 -39.92
CA VAL A 393 26.59 0.28 -40.78
C VAL A 393 27.82 0.74 -39.99
N LYS A 394 28.99 0.20 -40.34
CA LYS A 394 30.28 0.66 -39.80
C LYS A 394 30.71 1.97 -40.47
N ILE A 395 31.63 2.70 -39.86
CA ILE A 395 32.11 3.99 -40.37
C ILE A 395 32.55 3.95 -41.84
N ARG A 396 33.22 2.88 -42.28
CA ARG A 396 33.65 2.73 -43.69
C ARG A 396 32.46 2.69 -44.65
N SER A 397 31.46 1.86 -44.36
CA SER A 397 30.24 1.75 -45.16
C SER A 397 29.40 3.02 -45.10
N ALA A 398 29.28 3.63 -43.92
CA ALA A 398 28.60 4.92 -43.74
C ALA A 398 29.26 6.03 -44.58
N SER A 399 30.60 6.13 -44.54
CA SER A 399 31.36 7.12 -45.30
C SER A 399 31.22 6.90 -46.80
N ALA A 400 31.26 5.64 -47.26
CA ALA A 400 31.02 5.28 -48.65
C ALA A 400 29.62 5.68 -49.12
N MET A 401 28.59 5.46 -48.31
CA MET A 401 27.22 5.91 -48.61
C MET A 401 27.13 7.44 -48.73
N LEU A 402 27.91 8.18 -47.94
CA LEU A 402 27.95 9.64 -47.97
C LEU A 402 28.84 10.22 -49.09
N GLY A 403 29.63 9.40 -49.79
CA GLY A 403 30.64 9.87 -50.73
C GLY A 403 31.83 10.57 -50.07
N LEU A 404 32.14 10.21 -48.82
CA LEU A 404 33.18 10.84 -48.00
C LEU A 404 34.32 9.87 -47.67
N SER A 405 35.50 10.42 -47.37
CA SER A 405 36.55 9.63 -46.73
C SER A 405 36.20 9.35 -45.24
N PRO A 406 36.55 8.19 -44.68
CA PRO A 406 36.32 7.88 -43.28
C PRO A 406 36.92 8.89 -42.29
N ASP A 407 38.08 9.46 -42.65
CA ASP A 407 38.76 10.46 -41.83
C ASP A 407 37.98 11.77 -41.82
N PHE A 408 37.47 12.21 -42.98
CA PHE A 408 36.66 13.42 -43.04
C PHE A 408 35.32 13.25 -42.32
N PHE A 409 34.68 12.08 -42.46
CA PHE A 409 33.45 11.79 -41.70
C PHE A 409 33.70 11.77 -40.19
N SER A 410 34.85 11.25 -39.73
CA SER A 410 35.25 11.32 -38.32
C SER A 410 35.39 12.75 -37.80
N ILE A 411 35.85 13.68 -38.65
CA ILE A 411 35.94 15.11 -38.31
C ILE A 411 34.55 15.75 -38.27
N LEU A 412 33.65 15.41 -39.19
CA LEU A 412 32.24 15.89 -39.13
C LEU A 412 31.52 15.40 -37.86
N LEU A 413 31.83 14.20 -37.40
CA LEU A 413 31.35 13.68 -36.11
C LEU A 413 31.92 14.47 -34.93
N ALA A 414 33.23 14.77 -34.95
CA ALA A 414 33.89 15.52 -33.89
C ALA A 414 33.39 16.98 -33.79
N GLU A 415 33.08 17.62 -34.91
CA GLU A 415 32.48 18.96 -34.96
C GLU A 415 30.94 18.96 -34.79
N GLN A 416 30.34 17.82 -34.43
CA GLN A 416 28.90 17.66 -34.15
C GLN A 416 27.95 18.00 -35.32
N PHE A 417 28.42 17.96 -36.57
CA PHE A 417 27.58 18.23 -37.73
C PHE A 417 26.62 17.07 -38.05
N TYR A 418 27.03 15.84 -37.77
CA TYR A 418 26.14 14.69 -37.79
C TYR A 418 25.52 14.49 -36.40
N ARG A 419 24.18 14.57 -36.32
CA ARG A 419 23.41 14.26 -35.12
C ARG A 419 22.51 13.05 -35.34
N PRO A 420 22.83 11.89 -34.70
CA PRO A 420 22.00 10.71 -34.81
C PRO A 420 20.64 10.95 -34.14
N MET A 421 19.55 10.64 -34.84
CA MET A 421 18.20 10.66 -34.25
C MET A 421 17.76 9.25 -33.83
N LEU A 422 18.37 8.21 -34.38
CA LEU A 422 18.09 6.83 -34.04
C LEU A 422 19.20 6.23 -33.19
N LEU A 423 18.79 5.34 -32.30
CA LEU A 423 19.71 4.51 -31.54
C LEU A 423 20.25 3.36 -32.39
N THR A 424 21.53 3.06 -32.19
CA THR A 424 22.20 1.88 -32.73
C THR A 424 22.44 0.88 -31.61
N ARG A 425 22.26 -0.41 -31.91
CA ARG A 425 22.42 -1.51 -30.96
C ARG A 425 23.88 -1.71 -30.60
N ARG A 426 24.81 -1.50 -31.53
CA ARG A 426 26.25 -1.73 -31.32
C ARG A 426 27.05 -0.43 -31.28
N GLN A 427 28.05 -0.43 -30.41
CA GLN A 427 29.01 0.67 -30.28
C GLN A 427 29.75 0.91 -31.61
N GLY A 428 29.92 2.17 -32.00
CA GLY A 428 30.68 2.58 -33.19
C GLY A 428 29.99 2.31 -34.53
N HIS A 429 28.70 1.96 -34.51
CA HIS A 429 27.89 1.78 -35.71
C HIS A 429 26.86 2.92 -35.86
N PHE A 430 26.38 3.11 -37.09
CA PHE A 430 25.47 4.17 -37.49
C PHE A 430 24.15 3.58 -38.02
N ALA A 431 23.03 4.24 -37.71
CA ALA A 431 21.72 3.87 -38.23
C ALA A 431 21.68 4.25 -39.73
N ILE A 432 21.26 3.32 -40.58
CA ILE A 432 21.29 3.56 -42.04
C ILE A 432 20.35 4.70 -42.43
N GLU A 433 19.26 4.86 -41.70
CA GLU A 433 18.26 5.90 -41.86
C GLU A 433 18.84 7.28 -41.53
N ASP A 434 19.62 7.38 -40.45
CA ASP A 434 20.30 8.64 -40.10
C ASP A 434 21.37 8.98 -41.13
N ILE A 435 22.10 7.98 -41.65
CA ILE A 435 23.08 8.20 -42.72
C ILE A 435 22.39 8.65 -44.01
N ARG A 436 21.25 8.07 -44.39
CA ARG A 436 20.46 8.51 -45.55
C ARG A 436 19.91 9.92 -45.35
N ARG A 437 19.44 10.26 -44.14
CA ARG A 437 18.98 11.62 -43.82
C ARG A 437 20.12 12.63 -43.96
N PHE A 438 21.28 12.31 -43.37
CA PHE A 438 22.46 13.16 -43.44
C PHE A 438 22.98 13.30 -44.87
N LYS A 439 22.90 12.23 -45.68
CA LYS A 439 23.17 12.30 -47.11
C LYS A 439 22.27 13.32 -47.80
N GLY A 440 20.97 13.30 -47.55
CA GLY A 440 20.03 14.28 -48.10
C GLY A 440 20.39 15.73 -47.73
N GLN A 441 20.88 15.97 -46.51
CA GLN A 441 21.37 17.29 -46.09
C GLN A 441 22.63 17.71 -46.88
N LEU A 442 23.59 16.80 -47.06
CA LEU A 442 24.78 17.06 -47.86
C LEU A 442 24.42 17.32 -49.33
N ASP A 443 23.58 16.47 -49.91
CA ASP A 443 23.14 16.59 -51.31
C ASP A 443 22.40 17.91 -51.55
N ALA A 444 21.63 18.41 -50.57
CA ALA A 444 20.98 19.73 -50.65
C ALA A 444 21.99 20.89 -50.62
N VAL A 445 23.03 20.81 -49.77
CA VAL A 445 24.13 21.79 -49.76
C VAL A 445 24.88 21.76 -51.10
N VAL A 446 25.16 20.56 -51.64
CA VAL A 446 25.82 20.41 -52.93
C VAL A 446 24.98 21.02 -54.05
N ALA A 447 23.69 20.68 -54.12
CA ALA A 447 22.79 21.17 -55.17
C ALA A 447 22.71 22.71 -55.25
N ARG A 448 22.94 23.40 -54.13
CA ARG A 448 22.78 24.86 -54.04
C ARG A 448 24.08 25.64 -54.11
N TYR A 449 25.15 25.08 -53.56
CA TYR A 449 26.42 25.80 -53.39
C TYR A 449 27.57 25.21 -54.19
N SER A 450 27.40 24.04 -54.83
CA SER A 450 28.44 23.44 -55.66
C SER A 450 28.36 23.92 -57.12
N ILE A 451 29.52 24.22 -57.69
CA ILE A 451 29.67 24.59 -59.11
C ILE A 451 29.81 23.39 -60.04
N ASP A 452 30.19 22.22 -59.53
CA ASP A 452 30.44 21.01 -60.32
C ASP A 452 29.53 19.83 -59.91
N GLY A 453 28.60 20.07 -58.98
CA GLY A 453 27.70 19.03 -58.47
C GLY A 453 28.37 18.05 -57.51
N GLU A 454 29.62 18.29 -57.12
CA GLU A 454 30.33 17.48 -56.13
C GLU A 454 30.51 18.25 -54.80
N LEU A 455 30.71 17.51 -53.70
CA LEU A 455 30.94 18.13 -52.38
C LEU A 455 32.21 19.00 -52.35
N GLY A 456 33.23 18.63 -53.13
CA GLY A 456 34.47 19.41 -53.23
C GLY A 456 34.28 20.78 -53.88
N GLY A 457 33.33 20.92 -54.81
CA GLY A 457 33.02 22.16 -55.52
C GLY A 457 32.11 23.13 -54.76
N VAL A 458 31.66 22.80 -53.55
CA VAL A 458 30.88 23.71 -52.71
C VAL A 458 31.66 25.00 -52.44
N ILE A 459 31.08 26.16 -52.79
CA ILE A 459 31.69 27.47 -52.58
C ILE A 459 31.31 28.02 -51.20
N PHE A 460 32.32 28.35 -50.39
CA PHE A 460 32.16 29.05 -49.11
C PHE A 460 33.09 30.26 -49.07
N HIS A 461 32.53 31.46 -48.89
CA HIS A 461 33.26 32.74 -48.98
C HIS A 461 34.17 32.87 -50.23
N GLY A 462 33.66 32.47 -51.40
CA GLY A 462 34.38 32.57 -52.68
C GLY A 462 35.49 31.55 -52.89
N ARG A 463 35.66 30.56 -52.00
CA ARG A 463 36.62 29.46 -52.16
C ARG A 463 35.89 28.13 -52.27
N ARG A 464 36.37 27.26 -53.17
CA ARG A 464 35.92 25.85 -53.24
C ARG A 464 36.32 25.12 -51.96
N LEU A 465 35.44 24.25 -51.48
CA LEU A 465 35.63 23.48 -50.26
C LEU A 465 36.92 22.64 -50.32
N ASP A 466 37.21 22.02 -51.46
CA ASP A 466 38.41 21.21 -51.69
C ASP A 466 39.75 21.97 -51.59
N LYS A 467 39.75 23.30 -51.78
CA LYS A 467 40.93 24.16 -51.64
C LYS A 467 41.17 24.63 -50.20
N ILE A 468 40.25 24.39 -49.29
CA ILE A 468 40.43 24.67 -47.86
C ILE A 468 41.31 23.57 -47.25
N ARG A 469 42.56 23.92 -46.89
CA ARG A 469 43.55 22.96 -46.36
C ARG A 469 43.10 22.29 -45.06
N SER A 470 42.43 23.02 -44.18
CA SER A 470 41.97 22.50 -42.89
C SER A 470 40.68 21.69 -43.06
N SER A 471 40.74 20.39 -42.79
CA SER A 471 39.55 19.53 -42.74
C SER A 471 38.53 19.98 -41.69
N LYS A 472 39.00 20.63 -40.61
CA LYS A 472 38.12 21.19 -39.58
C LYS A 472 37.37 22.43 -40.08
N GLU A 473 38.04 23.29 -40.84
CA GLU A 473 37.40 24.45 -41.49
C GLU A 473 36.41 24.01 -42.55
N ARG A 474 36.73 22.97 -43.33
CA ARG A 474 35.79 22.36 -44.29
C ARG A 474 34.51 21.86 -43.61
N ALA A 475 34.64 21.17 -42.46
CA ALA A 475 33.50 20.71 -41.68
C ALA A 475 32.62 21.87 -41.16
N ARG A 476 33.26 22.94 -40.67
CA ARG A 476 32.55 24.14 -40.20
C ARG A 476 31.83 24.88 -41.33
N ALA A 477 32.47 25.01 -42.50
CA ALA A 477 31.86 25.62 -43.68
C ALA A 477 30.57 24.88 -44.08
N LEU A 478 30.60 23.55 -44.12
CA LEU A 478 29.41 22.74 -44.39
C LEU A 478 28.32 22.94 -43.33
N HIS A 479 28.70 23.01 -42.05
CA HIS A 479 27.75 23.25 -40.96
C HIS A 479 27.05 24.62 -41.08
N VAL A 480 27.81 25.66 -41.43
CA VAL A 480 27.26 27.02 -41.62
C VAL A 480 26.30 27.06 -42.81
N LEU A 481 26.69 26.47 -43.94
CA LEU A 481 25.86 26.43 -45.16
C LEU A 481 24.57 25.60 -44.97
N ALA A 482 24.66 24.49 -44.23
CA ALA A 482 23.47 23.72 -43.88
C ALA A 482 22.55 24.48 -42.91
N ALA A 483 23.11 25.25 -41.98
CA ALA A 483 22.33 26.06 -41.05
C ALA A 483 21.59 27.21 -41.72
N SER A 484 22.17 27.86 -42.75
CA SER A 484 21.48 28.92 -43.50
C SER A 484 20.25 28.45 -44.26
N GLU A 485 20.15 27.14 -44.55
CA GLU A 485 19.01 26.52 -45.23
C GLU A 485 17.96 25.94 -44.26
N GLY A 486 18.12 26.16 -42.95
CA GLY A 486 17.26 25.51 -41.95
C GLY A 486 17.40 23.98 -41.90
N LEU A 487 18.46 23.44 -42.52
CA LEU A 487 18.75 22.00 -42.56
C LEU A 487 19.55 21.54 -41.33
N ALA A 488 20.05 22.46 -40.51
CA ALA A 488 20.70 22.15 -39.25
C ALA A 488 19.67 21.94 -38.13
N THR A 489 19.32 20.68 -37.86
CA THR A 489 18.62 20.25 -36.63
C THR A 489 19.40 19.16 -35.93
#